data_AF-K7ERN5-F1
#
_entry.id   AF-K7ERN5-F1
#
_cell.length_a   1.000
_cell.length_b   1.000
_cell.length_c   1.000
_cell.angle_alpha   90.00
_cell.angle_beta   90.00
_cell.angle_gamma   90.00
#
_symmetry.space_group_name_H-M   'P 1'
#
loop_
_entity.id
_entity.type
_entity.pdbx_description
1 polymer ?
#
loop_
_entity_poly.entity_id
_entity_poly.type
_entity_poly.pdbx_seq_one_letter_code
_entity_poly.pdbx_strand_id
1 'polypeptide(L)' 'MDLIKRNSGWVFENPSIGVLELWVLATNFRDYAIIFTQLEFGDEPFNTVELYSLTETASQEAMGLFTKWSRSLGFLSQ' A
#
# COMPACT_ATOMS: atom_id res chain seq x y z
N MET A 1 -7.19 -4.94 18.54
CA MET A 1 -6.50 -4.73 17.25
C MET A 1 -7.41 -3.82 16.49
N ASP A 2 -7.01 -2.57 16.32
CA ASP A 2 -7.90 -1.52 15.86
C ASP A 2 -7.22 -0.74 14.74
N LEU A 3 -7.96 -0.53 13.65
CA LEU A 3 -7.53 0.31 12.53
C LEU A 3 -7.92 1.75 12.85
N ILE A 4 -6.92 2.60 13.09
CA ILE A 4 -7.13 3.97 13.54
C ILE A 4 -6.74 4.93 12.43
N LYS A 5 -7.58 5.92 12.12
CA LYS A 5 -7.22 6.97 11.17
C LYS A 5 -6.27 7.96 11.85
N ARG A 6 -5.07 8.18 11.28
CA ARG A 6 -4.10 9.19 11.73
C ARG A 6 -3.68 10.06 10.55
N ASN A 7 -3.79 11.37 10.69
CA ASN A 7 -3.43 12.34 9.64
C ASN A 7 -4.05 11.98 8.27
N SER A 8 -3.22 11.74 7.26
CA SER A 8 -3.59 11.35 5.89
C SER A 8 -3.71 9.84 5.67
N GLY A 9 -3.42 9.01 6.68
CA GLY A 9 -3.33 7.55 6.55
C GLY A 9 -4.18 6.78 7.55
N TRP A 10 -4.18 5.46 7.37
CA TRP A 10 -4.71 4.51 8.34
C TRP A 10 -3.54 3.80 9.00
N VAL A 11 -3.61 3.64 10.31
CA VAL A 11 -2.56 3.00 11.09
C VAL A 11 -3.12 1.77 11.77
N PHE A 12 -2.36 0.68 11.66
CA PHE A 12 -2.60 -0.58 12.34
C PHE A 12 -1.43 -0.83 13.32
N GLU A 13 -1.72 -0.78 14.61
CA GLU A 13 -0.71 -1.05 15.63
C GLU A 13 -0.75 -2.54 16.02
N ASN A 14 0.38 -3.23 15.89
CA ASN A 14 0.54 -4.59 16.37
C ASN A 14 1.78 -4.70 17.27
N PRO A 15 1.61 -4.96 18.58
CA PRO A 15 2.73 -5.06 19.51
C PRO A 15 3.81 -6.08 19.11
N SER A 16 3.46 -7.10 18.31
CA SER A 16 4.37 -8.15 17.88
C SER A 16 5.11 -7.85 16.57
N ILE A 17 4.63 -6.88 15.78
CA ILE A 17 5.11 -6.64 14.40
C ILE A 17 5.49 -5.17 14.15
N GLY A 18 5.13 -4.25 15.04
CA GLY A 18 5.42 -2.81 14.92
C GLY A 18 4.20 -1.98 14.55
N VAL A 19 4.45 -0.75 14.07
CA VAL A 19 3.42 0.16 13.56
C VAL A 19 3.37 0.02 12.05
N LEU A 20 2.20 -0.34 11.52
CA LEU A 20 1.94 -0.43 10.09
C LEU A 20 1.10 0.77 9.66
N GLU A 21 1.67 1.66 8.87
CA GLU A 21 0.94 2.76 8.23
C GLU A 21 0.53 2.37 6.81
N LEU A 22 -0.70 2.70 6.45
CA LEU A 22 -1.30 2.39 5.15
C LEU A 22 -1.87 3.66 4.50
N TRP A 23 -1.55 3.85 3.22
CA TRP A 23 -2.12 4.89 2.39
C TRP A 23 -2.69 4.31 1.11
N VAL A 24 -3.93 4.72 0.79
CA VAL A 24 -4.53 4.42 -0.52
C VAL A 24 -3.96 5.41 -1.53
N LEU A 25 -3.10 4.92 -2.44
CA LEU A 25 -2.50 5.75 -3.48
C LEU A 25 -3.46 5.98 -4.65
N ALA A 26 -4.23 4.95 -5.02
CA ALA A 26 -5.26 5.03 -6.06
C ALA A 26 -6.29 3.92 -5.87
N THR A 27 -7.55 4.21 -6.18
CA THR A 27 -8.62 3.24 -6.30
C THR A 27 -9.78 3.88 -7.03
N ASN A 28 -10.53 3.09 -7.80
CA ASN A 28 -11.83 3.52 -8.35
C ASN A 28 -13.01 2.91 -7.57
N PHE A 29 -12.74 2.23 -6.46
CA PHE A 29 -13.70 1.53 -5.59
C PHE A 29 -14.52 0.43 -6.29
N ARG A 30 -14.16 0.00 -7.50
CA ARG A 30 -14.93 -0.94 -8.31
C ARG A 30 -14.17 -2.20 -8.69
N ASP A 31 -12.88 -2.10 -9.01
CA ASP A 31 -12.09 -3.25 -9.46
C ASP A 31 -10.67 -3.30 -8.89
N TYR A 32 -10.07 -2.18 -8.48
CA TYR A 32 -8.71 -2.16 -7.92
C TYR A 32 -8.52 -1.21 -6.73
N ALA A 33 -7.47 -1.48 -5.95
CA ALA A 33 -6.86 -0.53 -5.01
C ALA A 33 -5.33 -0.69 -5.04
N ILE A 34 -4.61 0.42 -4.97
CA ILE A 34 -3.15 0.48 -4.86
C ILE A 34 -2.82 1.05 -3.48
N ILE A 35 -2.14 0.27 -2.67
CA ILE A 35 -1.85 0.59 -1.28
C ILE A 35 -0.33 0.73 -1.12
N PHE A 36 0.08 1.81 -0.46
CA PHE A 36 1.42 1.94 0.09
C PHE A 36 1.38 1.51 1.54
N THR A 37 2.27 0.63 1.95
CA THR A 37 2.46 0.29 3.36
C THR A 37 3.86 0.64 3.82
N GLN A 38 3.96 1.15 5.05
CA GLN A 38 5.20 1.36 5.76
C GLN A 38 5.11 0.63 7.10
N LEU A 39 6.00 -0.33 7.29
CA LEU A 39 6.18 -1.03 8.54
C LEU A 39 7.38 -0.46 9.28
N GLU A 40 7.14 0.14 10.44
CA GLU A 40 8.19 0.56 11.36
C GLU A 40 8.49 -0.58 12.34
N PHE A 41 9.57 -1.33 12.06
CA PHE A 41 10.04 -2.43 12.90
C PHE A 41 11.56 -2.40 13.04
N GLY A 42 12.06 -2.08 14.25
CA GLY A 42 13.49 -1.90 14.49
C GLY A 42 14.02 -0.59 13.92
N ASP A 43 15.24 -0.59 13.39
CA ASP A 43 15.95 0.62 12.94
C ASP A 43 15.70 0.99 11.47
N GLU A 44 15.10 0.09 10.67
CA GLU A 44 14.86 0.31 9.24
C GLU A 44 13.37 0.13 8.88
N PRO A 45 12.74 1.12 8.23
CA PRO A 45 11.36 0.98 7.76
C PRO A 45 11.29 0.04 6.54
N PHE A 46 10.35 -0.89 6.56
CA PHE A 46 10.04 -1.74 5.40
C PHE A 46 8.83 -1.20 4.66
N ASN A 47 8.97 -0.96 3.36
CA ASN A 47 7.93 -0.33 2.56
C ASN A 47 7.47 -1.26 1.43
N THR A 48 6.17 -1.29 1.14
CA THR A 48 5.61 -1.99 -0.04
C THR A 48 4.66 -1.09 -0.82
N VAL A 49 4.56 -1.36 -2.13
CA VAL A 49 3.44 -0.91 -2.96
C VAL A 49 2.73 -2.16 -3.43
N GLU A 50 1.43 -2.26 -3.14
CA GLU A 50 0.62 -3.44 -3.38
C GLU A 50 -0.54 -3.10 -4.30
N LEU A 51 -0.82 -3.97 -5.27
CA LEU A 51 -1.98 -3.88 -6.14
C LEU A 51 -2.99 -4.97 -5.74
N TYR A 52 -4.13 -4.54 -5.22
CA TYR A 52 -5.28 -5.39 -4.98
C TYR A 52 -6.24 -5.30 -6.16
N SER A 53 -6.69 -6.46 -6.64
CA SER A 53 -7.67 -6.60 -7.72
C SER A 53 -8.84 -7.46 -7.23
N LEU A 54 -10.06 -7.06 -7.57
CA LEU A 54 -11.27 -7.87 -7.27
C LEU A 54 -11.40 -9.09 -8.18
N THR A 55 -10.70 -9.11 -9.32
CA THR A 55 -10.58 -10.24 -10.23
C THR A 55 -9.16 -10.80 -10.21
N GLU A 56 -8.99 -12.04 -10.68
CA GLU A 56 -7.67 -12.70 -10.75
C GLU A 56 -6.64 -11.89 -11.53
N THR A 57 -7.07 -11.21 -12.61
CA THR A 57 -6.23 -10.31 -13.39
C THR A 57 -6.63 -8.87 -13.16
N ALA A 58 -5.63 -8.01 -12.92
CA ALA A 58 -5.84 -6.57 -12.78
C ALA A 58 -6.11 -5.92 -14.14
N SER A 59 -6.93 -4.87 -14.15
CA SER A 59 -7.19 -4.10 -15.36
C SER A 59 -5.93 -3.36 -15.83
N GLN A 60 -5.88 -3.00 -17.12
CA GLN A 60 -4.74 -2.27 -17.69
C GLN A 60 -4.54 -0.90 -17.03
N GLU A 61 -5.63 -0.25 -16.61
CA GLU A 61 -5.60 0.98 -15.82
C GLU A 61 -4.86 0.75 -14.50
N ALA A 62 -5.27 -0.28 -13.74
CA ALA A 62 -4.68 -0.62 -12.45
C ALA A 62 -3.18 -0.94 -12.57
N MET A 63 -2.79 -1.73 -13.58
CA MET A 63 -1.39 -2.05 -13.86
C MET A 63 -0.57 -0.80 -14.22
N GLY A 64 -1.12 0.08 -15.06
CA GLY A 64 -0.45 1.33 -15.45
C GLY A 64 -0.23 2.27 -14.25
N LEU A 65 -1.22 2.40 -13.38
CA LEU A 65 -1.10 3.19 -12.15
C LEU A 65 -0.15 2.54 -11.13
N PHE A 66 -0.15 1.22 -11.01
CA PHE A 66 0.78 0.48 -10.16
C PHE A 66 2.22 0.72 -10.59
N THR A 67 2.54 0.51 -11.88
CA THR A 67 3.87 0.78 -12.42
C THR A 67 4.29 2.24 -12.21
N LYS A 68 3.37 3.20 -12.39
CA LYS A 68 3.63 4.62 -12.16
C LYS A 68 4.00 4.88 -10.69
N TRP A 69 3.19 4.41 -9.75
CA TRP A 69 3.41 4.63 -8.32
C TRP A 69 4.68 3.95 -7.82
N SER A 70 4.90 2.68 -8.17
CA SER A 70 6.11 1.94 -7.83
C SER A 70 7.37 2.69 -8.27
N ARG A 71 7.40 3.16 -9.53
CA ARG A 71 8.54 3.94 -10.05
C ARG A 71 8.71 5.27 -9.32
N SER A 72 7.64 6.03 -9.10
CA SER A 72 7.69 7.33 -8.41
C SER A 72 8.19 7.22 -6.96
N LEU A 73 7.96 6.08 -6.32
CA LEU A 73 8.40 5.79 -4.96
C LEU A 73 9.76 5.06 -4.90
N GLY A 74 10.43 4.88 -6.05
CA GLY A 74 11.77 4.27 -6.11
C GLY A 74 11.81 2.75 -6.11
N PHE A 75 10.66 2.07 -6.18
CA PHE A 75 10.60 0.63 -6.39
C PHE A 75 10.86 0.32 -7.86
N LEU A 76 12.00 -0.31 -8.14
CA LEU A 76 12.29 -0.84 -9.47
C LEU A 76 11.50 -2.15 -9.65
N SER A 77 10.68 -2.21 -10.70
CA SER A 77 10.07 -3.47 -11.12
C SER A 77 11.17 -4.44 -11.55
N GLN A 78 11.20 -5.64 -10.97
CA GLN A 78 11.96 -6.77 -11.55
C GLN A 78 11.41 -7.15 -12.92
#